data_AF-A0A0C3FJD8-F1
#
_entry.id   AF-A0A0C3FJD8-F1
#
_cell.length_a   1.000
_cell.length_b   1.000
_cell.length_c   1.000
_cell.angle_alpha   90.00
_cell.angle_beta   90.00
_cell.angle_gamma   90.00
#
_symmetry.space_group_name_H-M   'P 1'
#
loop_
_entity.id
_entity.type
_entity.pdbx_description
1 polymer ?
#
loop_
_entity_poly.entity_id
_entity_poly.type
_entity_poly.pdbx_seq_one_letter_code
_entity_poly.pdbx_strand_id
1 'polypeptide(L)' 'FLHEHAYGIAAQVSTTTDKILSIILAYFPSIKVAKIVGLSRQATGKVTLNFIVITLSGQKNNIGLSCKFKVKALKVIEYL' A
#
# COMPACT_ATOMS: atom_id res chain seq x y z
N PHE A 1 -12.86 4.22 -4.07
CA PHE A 1 -13.97 5.04 -3.56
C PHE A 1 -13.81 6.46 -4.11
N LEU A 2 -14.84 7.31 -4.19
CA LEU A 2 -14.79 8.62 -4.88
C LEU A 2 -14.82 9.84 -3.94
N HIS A 3 -14.78 9.63 -2.62
CA HIS A 3 -14.71 10.72 -1.64
C HIS A 3 -13.27 11.25 -1.50
N GLU A 4 -13.11 12.55 -1.24
CA GLU A 4 -11.82 13.26 -1.15
C GLU A 4 -10.78 12.58 -0.24
N HIS A 5 -11.25 11.95 0.84
CA HIS A 5 -10.39 11.27 1.82
C HIS A 5 -10.18 9.76 1.57
N ALA A 6 -10.69 9.20 0.48
CA ALA A 6 -10.57 7.77 0.18
C ALA A 6 -10.53 7.48 -1.33
N TYR A 7 -10.03 8.44 -2.11
CA TYR A 7 -9.98 8.31 -3.56
C TYR A 7 -9.08 7.13 -3.96
N GLY A 8 -9.56 6.24 -4.84
CA GLY A 8 -8.79 5.07 -5.26
C GLY A 8 -8.66 3.93 -4.24
N ILE A 9 -9.17 4.07 -3.00
CA ILE A 9 -9.11 2.97 -2.03
C ILE A 9 -10.11 1.87 -2.41
N ALA A 10 -9.61 0.62 -2.42
CA ALA A 10 -10.44 -0.58 -2.54
C ALA A 10 -11.39 -0.69 -1.32
N ALA A 11 -12.68 -0.79 -1.58
CA ALA A 11 -13.70 -0.89 -0.55
C ALA A 11 -14.62 -2.07 -0.85
N GLN A 12 -15.08 -2.74 0.21
CA GLN A 12 -16.09 -3.78 0.11
C GLN A 12 -17.43 -3.23 0.60
N VAL A 13 -18.51 -3.54 -0.11
CA VAL A 13 -19.87 -3.22 0.33
C VAL A 13 -20.24 -4.14 1.49
N SER A 14 -20.69 -3.55 2.60
CA SER A 14 -21.12 -4.30 3.79
C SER A 14 -22.63 -4.41 3.87
N THR A 15 -23.34 -3.31 3.66
CA THR A 15 -24.80 -3.25 3.72
C THR A 15 -25.33 -2.22 2.75
N THR A 16 -26.53 -2.47 2.24
CA THR A 16 -27.22 -1.57 1.31
C THR A 16 -28.65 -1.37 1.80
N THR A 17 -29.06 -0.11 1.93
CA THR A 17 -30.45 0.32 2.08
C THR A 17 -30.82 1.11 0.82
N ASP A 18 -32.11 1.35 0.57
CA ASP A 18 -32.62 2.03 -0.63
C ASP A 18 -31.93 3.36 -0.96
N LYS A 19 -31.32 4.04 0.02
CA LYS A 19 -30.64 5.33 -0.14
C LYS A 19 -29.19 5.35 0.35
N ILE A 20 -28.71 4.31 1.03
CA ILE A 20 -27.43 4.33 1.73
C ILE A 20 -26.64 3.07 1.42
N LEU A 21 -25.37 3.25 1.08
CA LEU A 21 -24.38 2.19 0.93
C LEU A 21 -23.37 2.30 2.07
N SER A 22 -23.29 1.29 2.92
CA SER A 22 -22.23 1.19 3.92
C SER A 22 -21.06 0.41 3.34
N ILE A 23 -19.87 1.01 3.37
CA ILE A 23 -18.64 0.43 2.86
C ILE A 23 -17.63 0.18 3.98
N ILE A 24 -16.85 -0.89 3.85
CA ILE A 24 -15.69 -1.18 4.69
C ILE A 24 -14.45 -1.00 3.83
N LEU A 25 -13.49 -0.19 4.30
CA LEU A 25 -12.18 -0.05 3.68
C LEU A 25 -11.45 -1.40 3.71
N ALA A 26 -11.00 -1.88 2.55
CA ALA A 26 -10.35 -3.18 2.45
C ALA A 26 -8.89 -3.08 2.92
N TYR A 27 -8.62 -3.41 4.18
CA TYR A 27 -7.27 -3.49 4.72
C TYR A 27 -6.72 -4.93 4.64
N PHE A 28 -5.64 -5.12 3.87
CA PHE A 28 -4.91 -6.38 3.84
C PHE A 28 -3.69 -6.33 4.75
N PRO A 29 -3.60 -7.18 5.80
CA PRO A 29 -2.41 -7.24 6.62
C PRO A 29 -1.22 -7.76 5.78
N SER A 30 -0.02 -7.25 6.07
CA SER A 30 1.21 -7.56 5.31
C SER A 30 1.50 -9.05 5.13
N ILE A 31 1.10 -9.90 6.08
CA ILE A 31 1.23 -11.37 5.98
C ILE A 31 0.31 -11.94 4.89
N LYS A 32 -0.93 -11.44 4.78
CA LYS A 32 -1.88 -11.87 3.75
C LYS A 32 -1.41 -11.41 2.37
N VAL A 33 -0.92 -10.17 2.26
CA VAL A 33 -0.33 -9.66 1.02
C VAL A 33 0.85 -10.51 0.58
N ALA A 34 1.82 -10.79 1.48
CA ALA A 34 2.98 -11.62 1.18
C ALA A 34 2.59 -13.00 0.64
N LYS A 35 1.57 -13.63 1.22
CA LYS A 35 1.01 -14.90 0.74
C LYS A 35 0.38 -14.79 -0.65
N ILE A 36 -0.37 -13.73 -0.92
CA ILE A 36 -1.02 -13.50 -2.23
C ILE A 36 0.02 -13.32 -3.33
N VAL A 37 1.08 -12.56 -3.07
CA VAL A 37 2.13 -12.26 -4.06
C VAL A 37 3.25 -13.31 -4.11
N GLY A 38 3.14 -14.39 -3.32
CA GLY A 38 4.14 -15.47 -3.29
C GLY A 38 5.52 -15.05 -2.75
N LEU A 39 5.60 -13.97 -1.96
CA LEU A 39 6.85 -13.46 -1.41
C LEU A 39 6.98 -13.77 0.09
N SER A 40 8.22 -13.83 0.57
CA SER A 40 8.46 -13.85 2.01
C SER A 40 8.08 -12.50 2.64
N ARG A 41 7.71 -12.50 3.92
CA ARG A 41 7.38 -11.27 4.68
C ARG A 41 8.49 -10.22 4.59
N GLN A 42 9.75 -10.65 4.55
CA GLN A 42 10.91 -9.77 4.42
C GLN A 42 11.03 -9.18 3.02
N ALA A 43 10.81 -9.97 1.97
CA ALA A 43 10.84 -9.50 0.59
C ALA A 43 9.71 -8.49 0.32
N THR A 44 8.47 -8.79 0.74
CA THR A 44 7.35 -7.82 0.65
C THR A 44 7.66 -6.54 1.43
N GLY A 45 8.31 -6.67 2.60
CA GLY A 45 8.78 -5.53 3.37
C GLY A 45 9.77 -4.67 2.60
N LYS A 46 10.77 -5.26 1.94
CA LYS A 46 11.77 -4.53 1.15
C LYS A 46 11.16 -3.86 -0.09
N VAL A 47 10.30 -4.56 -0.82
CA VAL A 47 9.66 -4.05 -2.04
C VAL A 47 8.72 -2.87 -1.74
N THR A 48 8.00 -2.92 -0.61
CA THR A 48 7.07 -1.84 -0.20
C THR A 48 7.75 -0.63 0.43
N LEU A 49 9.05 -0.69 0.74
CA LEU A 49 9.81 0.44 1.31
C LEU A 49 10.48 1.25 0.19
N ASN A 50 11.15 2.34 0.56
CA ASN A 50 12.18 2.94 -0.29
C ASN A 50 13.36 1.96 -0.39
N PHE A 51 13.75 1.63 -1.62
CA PHE A 51 14.92 0.80 -1.89
C PHE A 51 15.87 1.60 -2.78
N ILE A 52 16.86 2.26 -2.15
CA ILE A 52 17.77 3.19 -2.81
C ILE A 52 19.02 2.45 -3.25
N VAL A 53 19.33 2.56 -4.54
CA VAL A 53 20.57 2.06 -5.15
C VAL A 53 21.44 3.26 -5.51
N ILE A 54 22.75 3.12 -5.28
CA ILE A 54 23.76 4.09 -5.69
C ILE A 54 24.44 3.55 -6.94
N THR A 55 24.35 4.27 -8.05
CA THR A 55 25.03 3.90 -9.29
C THR A 55 26.52 4.25 -9.23
N LEU A 56 27.32 3.68 -10.13
CA LEU A 56 28.75 4.00 -10.27
C LEU A 56 29.03 5.51 -10.49
N SER A 57 28.05 6.24 -11.05
CA SER A 57 28.07 7.69 -11.20
C SER A 57 27.74 8.48 -9.93
N GLY A 58 27.51 7.81 -8.80
CA GLY A 58 27.14 8.42 -7.53
C GLY A 58 25.67 8.86 -7.42
N GLN A 59 24.85 8.63 -8.45
CA GLN A 59 23.42 8.97 -8.41
C GLN A 59 22.64 8.00 -7.50
N LYS A 60 21.74 8.58 -6.70
CA LYS A 60 20.84 7.83 -5.80
C LYS A 60 19.49 7.64 -6.49
N ASN A 61 19.16 6.40 -6.81
CA ASN A 61 17.89 6.05 -7.45
C ASN A 61 17.05 5.18 -6.52
N ASN A 62 15.81 5.60 -6.26
CA ASN A 62 14.85 4.78 -5.52
C ASN A 62 14.11 3.86 -6.49
N ILE A 63 14.22 2.55 -6.28
CA ILE A 63 13.55 1.52 -7.07
C ILE A 63 12.51 0.73 -6.26
N GLY A 64 12.24 1.15 -5.02
CA GLY A 64 11.20 0.57 -4.18
C GLY A 64 9.84 1.24 -4.39
N LEU A 65 8.74 0.54 -4.07
CA LEU A 65 7.38 1.08 -4.24
C LEU A 65 7.09 2.30 -3.35
N SER A 66 7.90 2.55 -2.32
CA SER A 66 7.72 3.70 -1.41
C SER A 66 6.38 3.72 -0.68
N CYS A 67 5.72 2.56 -0.55
CA CYS A 67 4.39 2.39 0.06
C CYS A 67 4.43 2.43 1.61
N LYS A 68 5.60 2.26 2.22
CA LYS A 68 5.80 2.30 3.68
C LYS A 68 7.03 3.13 4.03
N PHE A 69 6.92 4.04 4.99
CA PHE A 69 8.04 4.88 5.46
C PHE A 69 8.36 4.60 6.92
N LYS A 70 9.18 3.56 7.15
CA LYS A 70 9.55 3.08 8.50
C LYS A 70 10.27 4.14 9.35
N VAL A 71 11.03 5.04 8.73
CA VAL A 71 11.82 6.10 9.40
C VAL A 71 10.96 7.29 9.82
N LYS A 72 9.81 7.50 9.18
CA LYS A 72 8.92 8.64 9.47
C LYS A 72 7.66 8.22 10.26
N ALA A 73 7.53 6.94 10.62
CA ALA A 73 6.28 6.34 11.11
C ALA A 73 5.06 6.62 10.20
N LEU A 74 5.30 6.91 8.92
CA LEU A 74 4.25 7.18 7.92
C LEU A 74 4.06 5.95 7.05
N LYS A 75 2.81 5.68 6.66
CA LYS A 75 2.47 4.65 5.69
C LYS A 75 1.72 5.34 4.55
N VAL A 76 2.10 5.05 3.32
CA VAL A 76 1.28 5.46 2.17
C VAL A 76 -0.02 4.68 2.25
N ILE A 77 -1.11 5.41 2.37
CA ILE A 77 -2.45 4.84 2.47
C ILE A 77 -2.97 4.47 1.07
N GLU A 78 -2.43 5.09 0.01
CA GLU A 78 -2.91 5.01 -1.38
C GLU A 78 -1.79 4.71 -2.39
N TYR A 79 -1.95 3.67 -3.21
CA TYR A 79 -1.14 3.46 -4.42
C TYR A 79 -2.13 3.09 -5.53
N LEU A 80 -2.26 3.95 -6.54
CA LEU A 80 -3.11 3.75 -7.72
C LEU A 80 -2.44 2.79 -8.71
#